data_AF-A0A382TGL7-F1
#
_entry.id   AF-A0A382TGL7-F1
#
_cell.length_a   1.000
_cell.length_b   1.000
_cell.length_c   1.000
_cell.angle_alpha   90.00
_cell.angle_beta   90.00
_cell.angle_gamma   90.00
#
_symmetry.space_group_name_H-M   'P 1'
#
loop_
_entity.id
_entity.type
_entity.pdbx_description
1 polymer ?
#
loop_
_entity_poly.entity_id
_entity_poly.type
_entity_poly.pdbx_seq_one_letter_code
_entity_poly.pdbx_strand_id
1 'polypeptide(L)'
;MILAFANILNDKTFAEKLCEKSKEAISDFLEYYSDELYYIASKFNYRGMPQDSWEYRTKTGYSIQVSDEVADTYLWLVNQATNKSCAYKGKKGASFSTFIKTVLNSNFTFKDWLKWKTGVTGYVPKCISTLGNPCIDIFRLLRENKSPNVICRKLDLDNTDYVEYFNRIEESLIISNQIDLLH
;
A
#
# COMPACT_ATOMS: atom_id res chain seq x y z
N MET A 1 -29.87 7.18 26.96
CA MET A 1 -29.39 6.48 25.75
C MET A 1 -29.34 7.44 24.54
N ILE A 2 -28.77 8.64 24.69
CA ILE A 2 -28.82 9.71 23.65
C ILE A 2 -27.42 10.17 23.20
N LEU A 3 -26.37 9.93 24.00
CA LEU A 3 -25.01 10.41 23.72
C LEU A 3 -24.27 9.67 22.57
N ALA A 4 -24.60 8.41 22.29
CA ALA A 4 -23.92 7.64 21.24
C ALA A 4 -24.38 8.02 19.81
N PHE A 5 -25.65 8.39 19.64
CA PHE A 5 -26.22 8.70 18.32
C PHE A 5 -25.71 10.02 17.74
N ALA A 6 -25.50 11.04 18.57
CA ALA A 6 -24.98 12.33 18.13
C ALA A 6 -23.55 12.22 17.57
N ASN A 7 -22.70 11.42 18.22
CA ASN A 7 -21.32 11.20 17.75
C ASN A 7 -21.29 10.43 16.42
N ILE A 8 -22.17 9.46 16.22
CA ILE A 8 -22.26 8.70 14.96
C ILE A 8 -22.79 9.56 13.81
N LEU A 9 -23.76 10.45 14.06
CA LEU A 9 -24.29 11.36 13.03
C LEU A 9 -23.22 12.36 12.58
N ASN A 10 -22.42 12.86 13.52
CA ASN A 10 -21.28 13.72 13.24
C ASN A 10 -20.20 12.96 12.45
N ASP A 11 -19.90 11.73 12.82
CA ASP A 11 -18.92 10.88 12.11
C ASP A 11 -19.32 10.59 10.66
N LYS A 12 -20.61 10.38 10.40
CA LYS A 12 -21.12 10.18 9.03
C LYS A 12 -20.97 11.44 8.19
N THR A 13 -21.44 12.57 8.72
CA THR A 13 -21.33 13.88 8.06
C THR A 13 -19.86 14.21 7.79
N PHE A 14 -18.97 13.93 8.75
CA PHE A 14 -17.53 14.11 8.59
C PHE A 14 -16.96 13.22 7.48
N ALA A 15 -17.31 11.93 7.47
CA ALA A 15 -16.85 10.99 6.44
C ALA A 15 -17.32 11.36 5.03
N GLU A 16 -18.56 11.85 4.90
CA GLU A 16 -19.16 12.34 3.65
C GLU A 16 -18.41 13.57 3.14
N LYS A 17 -18.21 14.59 3.98
CA LYS A 17 -17.44 15.78 3.61
C LYS A 17 -15.99 15.46 3.24
N LEU A 18 -15.38 14.50 3.94
CA LEU A 18 -14.04 14.03 3.62
C LEU A 18 -14.03 13.28 2.27
N CYS A 19 -15.04 12.45 1.98
CA CYS A 19 -15.19 11.76 0.70
C CYS A 19 -15.32 12.77 -0.47
N GLU A 20 -16.06 13.85 -0.24
CA GLU A 20 -16.22 14.97 -1.19
C GLU A 20 -14.97 15.85 -1.32
N LYS A 21 -13.91 15.56 -0.57
CA LYS A 21 -12.65 16.33 -0.55
C LYS A 21 -12.86 17.79 -0.17
N SER A 22 -13.82 18.07 0.71
CA SER A 22 -13.98 19.41 1.27
C SER A 22 -12.68 19.83 1.95
N LYS A 23 -12.20 21.05 1.65
CA LYS A 23 -10.95 21.59 2.23
C LYS A 23 -11.00 21.63 3.75
N GLU A 24 -12.14 21.99 4.30
CA GLU A 24 -12.38 22.05 5.75
C GLU A 24 -12.26 20.66 6.37
N ALA A 25 -12.97 19.66 5.81
CA ALA A 25 -12.93 18.30 6.32
C ALA A 25 -11.55 17.65 6.17
N ILE A 26 -10.80 17.95 5.11
CA ILE A 26 -9.40 17.53 4.96
C ILE A 26 -8.54 18.19 6.04
N SER A 27 -8.68 19.49 6.26
CA SER A 27 -7.94 20.21 7.31
C SER A 27 -8.19 19.60 8.69
N ASP A 28 -9.45 19.40 9.05
CA ASP A 28 -9.86 18.77 10.31
C ASP A 28 -9.31 17.34 10.41
N PHE A 29 -9.40 16.56 9.33
CA PHE A 29 -8.86 15.20 9.29
C PHE A 29 -7.36 15.17 9.56
N LEU A 30 -6.59 16.03 8.90
CA LEU A 30 -5.14 16.12 9.12
C LEU A 30 -4.84 16.61 10.54
N GLU A 31 -5.61 17.56 11.08
CA GLU A 31 -5.45 18.00 12.46
C GLU A 31 -5.66 16.86 13.47
N TYR A 32 -6.69 16.04 13.28
CA TYR A 32 -7.05 14.98 14.24
C TYR A 32 -6.24 13.71 14.10
N TYR A 33 -5.77 13.36 12.89
CA TYR A 33 -5.23 12.03 12.59
C TYR A 33 -3.79 12.02 12.06
N SER A 34 -3.11 13.16 11.92
CA SER A 34 -1.72 13.18 11.42
C SER A 34 -0.77 12.29 12.23
N ASP A 35 -0.86 12.32 13.56
CA ASP A 35 -0.04 11.49 14.44
C ASP A 35 -0.19 9.99 14.11
N GLU A 36 -1.43 9.51 14.03
CA GLU A 36 -1.72 8.13 13.65
C GLU A 36 -1.25 7.79 12.23
N LEU A 37 -1.41 8.71 11.27
CA LEU A 37 -0.99 8.47 9.90
C LEU A 37 0.52 8.37 9.77
N TYR A 38 1.29 9.24 10.43
CA TYR A 38 2.75 9.14 10.47
C TYR A 38 3.22 7.89 11.18
N TYR A 39 2.56 7.49 12.26
CA TYR A 39 2.86 6.24 12.94
C TYR A 39 2.66 5.02 12.01
N ILE A 40 1.54 4.96 11.29
CA ILE A 40 1.27 3.87 10.33
C ILE A 40 2.27 3.93 9.17
N ALA A 41 2.56 5.11 8.64
CA ALA A 41 3.50 5.29 7.54
C ALA A 41 4.91 4.82 7.94
N SER A 42 5.39 5.22 9.12
CA SER A 42 6.68 4.78 9.65
C SER A 42 6.73 3.26 9.82
N LYS A 43 5.65 2.67 10.36
CA LYS A 43 5.53 1.22 10.50
C LYS A 43 5.57 0.49 9.16
N PHE A 44 4.90 1.00 8.13
CA PHE A 44 4.92 0.39 6.78
C PHE A 44 6.32 0.42 6.17
N ASN A 45 7.07 1.49 6.42
CA ASN A 45 8.42 1.71 5.91
C ASN A 45 9.53 1.17 6.81
N TYR A 46 9.23 0.43 7.88
CA TYR A 46 10.24 0.01 8.84
C TYR A 46 11.28 -0.92 8.20
N ARG A 47 12.41 -0.34 7.78
CA ARG A 47 13.60 -0.97 7.21
C ARG A 47 14.84 -0.19 7.65
N GLY A 48 15.21 -0.28 8.94
CA GLY A 48 16.35 0.44 9.49
C GLY A 48 16.15 1.96 9.59
N MET A 49 17.16 2.68 10.08
CA MET A 49 17.13 4.15 10.15
C MET A 49 17.60 4.76 8.81
N PRO A 50 16.77 5.58 8.15
CA PRO A 50 17.18 6.33 6.96
C PRO A 50 18.28 7.35 7.28
N GLN A 51 19.22 7.56 6.35
CA GLN A 51 20.30 8.53 6.51
C GLN A 51 19.81 9.99 6.50
N ASP A 52 18.77 10.28 5.72
CA ASP A 52 18.12 11.59 5.65
C ASP A 52 16.68 11.49 6.15
N SER A 53 16.41 12.09 7.30
CA SER A 53 15.07 12.18 7.89
C SER A 53 14.92 13.43 8.74
N TRP A 54 13.68 13.89 8.90
CA TRP A 54 13.33 14.96 9.84
C TRP A 54 12.47 14.41 10.98
N GLU A 55 12.46 15.13 12.10
CA GLU A 55 11.75 14.69 13.30
C GLU A 55 10.33 15.25 13.33
N TYR A 56 9.33 14.37 13.20
CA TYR A 56 7.94 14.71 13.45
C TYR A 56 7.59 14.53 14.92
N ARG A 57 7.24 15.62 15.60
CA ARG A 57 6.85 15.60 17.01
C ARG A 57 5.33 15.46 17.14
N THR A 58 4.89 14.33 17.69
CA THR A 58 3.46 14.04 17.90
C THR A 58 2.88 14.90 19.02
N LYS A 59 1.56 15.08 19.02
CA LYS A 59 0.84 15.77 20.11
C LYS A 59 0.99 15.05 21.45
N THR A 60 1.21 13.73 21.42
CA THR A 60 1.46 12.91 22.63
C THR A 60 2.90 12.98 23.15
N GLY A 61 3.81 13.62 22.41
CA GLY A 61 5.14 13.99 22.90
C GLY A 61 6.29 13.07 22.49
N TYR A 62 6.02 11.95 21.79
CA TYR A 62 7.08 11.15 21.16
C TYR A 62 7.34 11.61 19.72
N SER A 63 8.51 11.23 19.20
CA SER A 63 8.97 11.66 17.89
C SER A 63 9.06 10.51 16.90
N ILE A 64 8.77 10.79 15.63
CA ILE A 64 8.85 9.86 14.51
C ILE A 64 9.89 10.40 13.53
N GLN A 65 10.85 9.56 13.14
CA GLN A 65 11.78 9.91 12.06
C GLN A 65 11.07 9.73 10.72
N VAL A 66 10.94 10.83 9.98
CA VAL A 66 10.23 10.89 8.70
C VAL A 66 11.26 11.10 7.59
N SER A 67 11.52 10.05 6.83
CA SER A 67 12.19 10.15 5.53
C SER A 67 11.18 10.44 4.41
N ASP A 68 11.68 10.70 3.20
CA ASP A 68 10.85 10.88 2.00
C ASP A 68 9.87 9.72 1.79
N GLU A 69 10.34 8.49 2.00
CA GLU A 69 9.55 7.26 1.93
C GLU A 69 8.36 7.25 2.90
N VAL A 70 8.59 7.74 4.13
CA VAL A 70 7.54 7.88 5.15
C VAL A 70 6.57 9.00 4.77
N ALA A 71 7.07 10.13 4.25
CA ALA A 71 6.25 11.25 3.80
C ALA A 71 5.35 10.86 2.61
N ASP A 72 5.87 10.15 1.62
CA ASP A 72 5.11 9.63 0.48
C ASP A 72 4.02 8.66 0.94
N THR A 73 4.37 7.78 1.88
CA THR A 73 3.39 6.82 2.44
C THR A 73 2.31 7.53 3.24
N TYR A 74 2.67 8.59 3.97
CA TYR A 74 1.71 9.44 4.66
C TYR A 74 0.72 10.07 3.68
N LEU A 75 1.19 10.67 2.58
CA LEU A 75 0.32 11.24 1.54
C LEU A 75 -0.57 10.18 0.90
N TRP A 76 -0.03 8.98 0.65
CA TRP A 76 -0.81 7.86 0.17
C TRP A 76 -1.93 7.47 1.15
N LEU A 77 -1.63 7.39 2.46
CA LEU A 77 -2.63 7.09 3.49
C LEU A 77 -3.72 8.16 3.60
N VAL A 78 -3.38 9.44 3.45
CA VAL A 78 -4.37 10.54 3.39
C VAL A 78 -5.34 10.32 2.22
N ASN A 79 -4.81 10.00 1.04
CA ASN A 79 -5.64 9.67 -0.12
C ASN A 79 -6.49 8.41 0.10
N GLN A 80 -5.95 7.37 0.74
CA GLN A 80 -6.71 6.17 1.07
C GLN A 80 -7.83 6.46 2.08
N ALA A 81 -7.57 7.26 3.11
CA ALA A 81 -8.56 7.67 4.10
C ALA A 81 -9.74 8.39 3.43
N THR A 82 -9.41 9.33 2.55
CA THR A 82 -10.37 10.11 1.75
C THR A 82 -11.22 9.22 0.84
N ASN A 83 -10.59 8.30 0.10
CA ASN A 83 -11.32 7.42 -0.82
C ASN A 83 -12.18 6.39 -0.07
N LYS A 84 -11.68 5.85 1.04
CA LYS A 84 -12.39 4.83 1.81
C LYS A 84 -13.48 5.43 2.71
N SER A 85 -13.41 6.73 3.07
CA SER A 85 -14.46 7.40 3.84
C SER A 85 -15.80 7.41 3.10
N CYS A 86 -15.79 7.40 1.77
CA CYS A 86 -16.99 7.24 0.93
C CYS A 86 -17.81 5.98 1.24
N ALA A 87 -17.16 4.93 1.77
CA ALA A 87 -17.80 3.67 2.12
C ALA A 87 -18.18 3.57 3.61
N TYR A 88 -17.88 4.60 4.42
CA TYR A 88 -18.17 4.61 5.85
C TYR A 88 -19.67 4.72 6.10
N LYS A 89 -20.20 3.80 6.91
CA LYS A 89 -21.65 3.73 7.22
C LYS A 89 -21.95 3.73 8.72
N GLY A 90 -20.94 3.81 9.58
CA GLY A 90 -21.09 3.71 11.04
C GLY A 90 -21.80 2.41 11.50
N LYS A 91 -21.61 1.31 10.77
CA LYS A 91 -22.29 0.03 11.08
C LYS A 91 -21.95 -0.42 12.50
N LYS A 92 -22.96 -0.87 13.24
CA LYS A 92 -22.82 -1.32 14.64
C LYS A 92 -22.25 -0.26 15.59
N GLY A 93 -22.39 1.03 15.27
CA GLY A 93 -21.90 2.12 16.11
C GLY A 93 -20.38 2.27 16.12
N ALA A 94 -19.67 1.69 15.15
CA ALA A 94 -18.25 1.95 14.96
C ALA A 94 -18.04 3.44 14.65
N SER A 95 -17.10 4.09 15.34
CA SER A 95 -16.75 5.49 15.09
C SER A 95 -15.85 5.63 13.86
N PHE A 96 -15.74 6.85 13.35
CA PHE A 96 -14.84 7.15 12.25
C PHE A 96 -13.37 6.91 12.64
N SER A 97 -13.00 7.24 13.88
CA SER A 97 -11.67 6.96 14.42
C SER A 97 -11.35 5.46 14.43
N THR A 98 -12.30 4.62 14.86
CA THR A 98 -12.14 3.15 14.80
C THR A 98 -11.97 2.68 13.35
N PHE A 99 -12.75 3.22 12.43
CA PHE A 99 -12.61 2.91 11.00
C PHE A 99 -11.21 3.25 10.49
N ILE A 100 -10.68 4.44 10.78
CA ILE A 100 -9.32 4.84 10.38
C ILE A 100 -8.27 3.89 10.98
N LYS A 101 -8.29 3.68 12.30
CA LYS A 101 -7.29 2.86 13.00
C LYS A 101 -7.31 1.39 12.59
N THR A 102 -8.47 0.85 12.22
CA THR A 102 -8.61 -0.55 11.83
C THR A 102 -8.38 -0.77 10.34
N VAL A 103 -8.91 0.11 9.48
CA VAL A 103 -8.83 -0.07 8.03
C VAL A 103 -7.46 0.34 7.53
N LEU A 104 -6.93 1.50 7.92
CA LEU A 104 -5.67 1.99 7.37
C LEU A 104 -4.45 1.23 7.92
N ASN A 105 -4.51 0.72 9.15
CA ASN A 105 -3.45 -0.11 9.74
C ASN A 105 -3.66 -1.63 9.51
N SER A 106 -4.60 -2.02 8.65
CA SER A 106 -4.86 -3.43 8.37
C SER A 106 -3.78 -4.07 7.48
N ASN A 107 -3.61 -5.39 7.59
CA ASN A 107 -2.77 -6.15 6.66
C ASN A 107 -3.25 -6.05 5.20
N PHE A 108 -4.56 -5.83 4.99
CA PHE A 108 -5.11 -5.60 3.66
C PHE A 108 -4.58 -4.30 3.06
N THR A 109 -4.67 -3.19 3.81
CA THR A 109 -4.14 -1.89 3.37
C THR A 109 -2.62 -1.92 3.25
N PHE A 110 -1.89 -2.64 4.12
CA PHE A 110 -0.45 -2.85 3.95
C PHE A 110 -0.11 -3.56 2.63
N LYS A 111 -0.87 -4.60 2.25
CA LYS A 111 -0.67 -5.26 0.95
C LYS A 111 -0.97 -4.34 -0.22
N ASP A 112 -2.05 -3.56 -0.16
CA ASP A 112 -2.37 -2.56 -1.19
C ASP A 112 -1.30 -1.47 -1.30
N TRP A 113 -0.79 -1.01 -0.16
CA TRP A 113 0.36 -0.09 -0.10
C TRP A 113 1.59 -0.72 -0.74
N LEU A 114 1.90 -1.98 -0.44
CA LEU A 114 3.06 -2.65 -1.02
C LEU A 114 2.93 -2.74 -2.55
N LYS A 115 1.73 -3.04 -3.07
CA LYS A 115 1.47 -3.03 -4.52
C LYS A 115 1.63 -1.65 -5.13
N TRP A 116 1.12 -0.61 -4.47
CA TRP A 116 1.27 0.78 -4.91
C TRP A 116 2.75 1.19 -4.91
N LYS A 117 3.49 0.86 -3.85
CA LYS A 117 4.88 1.27 -3.67
C LYS A 117 5.85 0.54 -4.60
N THR A 118 5.59 -0.74 -4.87
CA THR A 118 6.47 -1.58 -5.69
C THR A 118 6.01 -1.73 -7.14
N GLY A 119 4.78 -1.31 -7.48
CA GLY A 119 4.17 -1.58 -8.78
C GLY A 119 3.82 -3.06 -9.01
N VAL A 120 4.02 -3.95 -8.02
CA VAL A 120 3.75 -5.39 -8.14
C VAL A 120 2.27 -5.65 -7.90
N THR A 121 1.47 -5.63 -8.96
CA THR A 121 0.01 -5.81 -8.88
C THR A 121 -0.42 -7.28 -8.82
N GLY A 122 0.52 -8.22 -9.02
CA GLY A 122 0.22 -9.64 -9.27
C GLY A 122 -0.37 -9.91 -10.66
N TYR A 123 -0.47 -8.88 -11.50
CA TYR A 123 -0.84 -9.00 -12.90
C TYR A 123 0.16 -9.87 -13.64
N VAL A 124 -0.35 -10.79 -14.45
CA VAL A 124 0.43 -11.61 -15.38
C VAL A 124 -0.18 -11.39 -16.77
N PRO A 125 0.58 -10.84 -17.74
CA PRO A 125 0.05 -10.58 -19.07
C PRO A 125 -0.27 -11.89 -19.80
N LYS A 126 -1.20 -11.82 -20.76
CA LYS A 126 -1.69 -13.01 -21.49
C LYS A 126 -0.57 -13.77 -22.21
N CYS A 127 0.42 -13.05 -22.75
CA CYS A 127 1.58 -13.64 -23.41
C CYS A 127 2.40 -14.54 -22.47
N ILE A 128 2.53 -14.16 -21.20
CA ILE A 128 3.18 -14.97 -20.16
C ILE A 128 2.27 -16.07 -19.65
N SER A 129 0.97 -15.81 -19.49
CA SER A 129 0.04 -16.85 -19.02
C SER A 129 -0.05 -18.04 -19.97
N THR A 130 0.18 -17.84 -21.27
CA THR A 130 0.24 -18.91 -22.27
C THR A 130 1.52 -19.76 -22.22
N LEU A 131 2.58 -19.32 -21.54
CA LEU A 131 3.85 -20.06 -21.45
C LEU A 131 3.83 -21.20 -20.42
N GLY A 132 2.89 -21.18 -19.47
CA GLY A 132 2.74 -22.19 -18.42
C GLY A 132 3.39 -21.82 -17.07
N ASN A 133 3.20 -22.70 -16.08
CA ASN A 133 3.45 -22.40 -14.67
C ASN A 133 4.88 -21.94 -14.33
N PRO A 134 5.97 -22.59 -14.83
CA PRO A 134 7.34 -22.14 -14.50
C PRO A 134 7.59 -20.68 -14.91
N CYS A 135 7.16 -20.29 -16.12
CA CYS A 135 7.29 -18.92 -16.61
C CYS A 135 6.44 -17.92 -15.82
N ILE A 136 5.21 -18.30 -15.44
CA ILE A 136 4.32 -17.45 -14.64
C ILE A 136 4.92 -17.16 -13.25
N ASP A 137 5.45 -18.19 -12.59
CA ASP A 137 5.98 -18.07 -11.25
C ASP A 137 7.32 -17.33 -11.23
N ILE A 138 8.20 -17.58 -12.21
CA ILE A 138 9.42 -16.79 -12.40
C ILE A 138 9.06 -15.32 -12.67
N PHE A 139 8.13 -15.03 -13.58
CA PHE A 139 7.72 -13.66 -13.88
C PHE A 139 7.20 -12.91 -12.64
N ARG A 140 6.40 -13.56 -11.79
CA ARG A 140 5.94 -12.95 -10.53
C ARG A 140 7.10 -12.61 -9.60
N LEU A 141 8.08 -13.51 -9.47
CA LEU A 141 9.23 -13.27 -8.59
C LEU A 141 10.18 -12.21 -9.17
N LEU A 142 10.31 -12.11 -10.50
CA LEU A 142 11.02 -11.02 -11.17
C LEU A 142 10.36 -9.67 -10.87
N ARG A 143 9.03 -9.60 -10.98
CA ARG A 143 8.26 -8.40 -10.58
C ARG A 143 8.49 -8.01 -9.12
N GLU A 144 8.66 -8.98 -8.23
CA GLU A 144 9.00 -8.77 -6.82
C GLU A 144 10.47 -8.35 -6.57
N ASN A 145 11.25 -8.07 -7.63
CA ASN A 145 12.68 -7.75 -7.58
C ASN A 145 13.51 -8.84 -6.86
N LYS A 146 13.13 -10.11 -6.99
CA LYS A 146 13.93 -11.22 -6.46
C LYS A 146 15.11 -11.49 -7.39
N SER A 147 16.28 -11.72 -6.81
CA SER A 147 17.47 -12.08 -7.58
C SER A 147 17.34 -13.50 -8.16
N PRO A 148 18.03 -13.81 -9.27
CA PRO A 148 18.02 -15.14 -9.89
C PRO A 148 18.29 -16.27 -8.88
N ASN A 149 19.28 -16.10 -8.01
CA ASN A 149 19.63 -17.09 -6.97
C ASN A 149 18.48 -17.39 -6.00
N VAL A 150 17.69 -16.37 -5.65
CA VAL A 150 16.52 -16.53 -4.77
C VAL A 150 15.40 -17.24 -5.51
N ILE A 151 15.21 -16.94 -6.81
CA ILE A 151 14.20 -17.57 -7.66
C ILE A 151 14.51 -19.05 -7.84
N CYS A 152 15.73 -19.40 -8.27
CA CYS A 152 16.19 -20.78 -8.43
C CYS A 152 15.96 -21.60 -7.15
N ARG A 153 16.37 -21.08 -6.00
CA ARG A 153 16.17 -21.76 -4.71
C ARG A 153 14.70 -21.95 -4.35
N LYS A 154 13.84 -20.96 -4.64
CA LYS A 154 12.43 -20.98 -4.25
C LYS A 154 11.61 -21.93 -5.14
N LEU A 155 11.99 -22.07 -6.40
CA LEU A 155 11.30 -22.91 -7.38
C LEU A 155 11.97 -24.26 -7.60
N ASP A 156 13.05 -24.55 -6.87
CA ASP A 156 13.87 -25.77 -7.04
C ASP A 156 14.33 -25.96 -8.49
N LEU A 157 14.82 -24.88 -9.09
CA LEU A 157 15.34 -24.84 -10.45
C LEU A 157 16.85 -24.75 -10.44
N ASP A 158 17.50 -25.41 -11.38
CA ASP A 158 18.89 -25.10 -11.68
C ASP A 158 19.02 -23.79 -12.48
N ASN A 159 20.26 -23.34 -12.68
CA ASN A 159 20.50 -22.09 -13.39
C ASN A 159 20.18 -22.19 -14.89
N THR A 160 20.34 -23.36 -15.49
CA THR A 160 20.07 -23.59 -16.92
C THR A 160 18.57 -23.48 -17.18
N ASP A 161 17.76 -24.16 -16.37
CA ASP A 161 16.30 -24.09 -16.42
C ASP A 161 15.80 -22.66 -16.23
N TYR A 162 16.34 -21.96 -15.22
CA TYR A 162 16.00 -20.55 -14.98
C TYR A 162 16.28 -19.66 -16.20
N VAL A 163 17.47 -19.78 -16.81
CA VAL A 163 17.86 -18.98 -17.98
C VAL A 163 16.93 -19.28 -19.17
N GLU A 164 16.59 -20.55 -19.39
CA GLU A 164 15.66 -20.93 -20.47
C GLU A 164 14.29 -20.28 -20.27
N TYR A 165 13.70 -20.40 -19.07
CA TYR A 165 12.40 -19.79 -18.79
C TYR A 165 12.44 -18.27 -18.81
N PHE A 166 13.53 -17.65 -18.34
CA PHE A 166 13.74 -16.21 -18.39
C PHE A 166 13.74 -15.70 -19.83
N ASN A 167 14.52 -16.33 -20.71
CA ASN A 167 14.60 -15.94 -22.12
C ASN A 167 13.22 -16.04 -22.79
N ARG A 168 12.45 -17.11 -22.52
CA ARG A 168 11.09 -17.27 -23.03
C ARG A 168 10.13 -16.17 -22.55
N ILE A 169 10.25 -15.75 -21.29
CA ILE A 169 9.48 -14.63 -20.72
C ILE A 169 9.86 -13.33 -21.46
N GLU A 170 11.15 -13.04 -21.56
CA GLU A 170 11.68 -11.84 -22.19
C GLU A 170 11.24 -11.72 -23.66
N GLU A 171 11.45 -12.77 -24.45
CA GLU A 171 11.02 -12.84 -25.85
C GLU A 171 9.51 -12.60 -26.01
N SER A 172 8.69 -13.24 -25.16
CA SER A 172 7.24 -13.11 -25.20
C SER A 172 6.77 -11.68 -24.88
N LEU A 173 7.44 -11.00 -23.95
CA LEU A 173 7.16 -9.61 -23.60
C LEU A 173 7.63 -8.65 -24.70
N ILE A 174 8.77 -8.89 -25.33
CA ILE A 174 9.27 -8.11 -26.47
C ILE A 174 8.27 -8.18 -27.63
N ILE A 175 7.87 -9.39 -28.03
CA ILE A 175 6.91 -9.62 -29.12
C ILE A 175 5.57 -8.92 -28.84
N SER A 176 5.17 -8.88 -27.57
CA SER A 176 3.91 -8.27 -27.14
C SER A 176 4.01 -6.76 -26.88
N ASN A 177 5.19 -6.16 -27.05
CA ASN A 177 5.50 -4.77 -26.70
C ASN A 177 5.16 -4.43 -25.23
N GLN A 178 5.57 -5.31 -24.31
CA GLN A 178 5.29 -5.23 -22.87
C GLN A 178 6.57 -5.43 -22.02
N ILE A 179 7.76 -5.20 -22.59
CA ILE A 179 9.05 -5.44 -21.91
C ILE A 179 9.23 -4.60 -20.64
N ASP A 180 8.61 -3.42 -20.59
CA ASP A 180 8.58 -2.56 -19.39
C ASP A 180 7.96 -3.25 -18.18
N LEU A 181 7.30 -4.39 -18.35
CA LEU A 181 6.84 -5.19 -17.22
C LEU A 181 7.98 -5.89 -16.47
N LEU A 182 9.21 -5.98 -16.98
CA LEU A 182 10.36 -6.47 -16.22
C LEU A 182 11.15 -5.36 -15.49
N HIS A 183 10.76 -4.09 -15.67
CA HIS A 183 11.48 -2.92 -15.17
C HIS A 183 10.64 -2.07 -14.20
#